data_AF-A0A5C8LU68-F1
#
_entry.id   AF-A0A5C8LU68-F1
#
_cell.length_a   1.000
_cell.length_b   1.000
_cell.length_c   1.000
_cell.angle_alpha   90.00
_cell.angle_beta   90.00
_cell.angle_gamma   90.00
#
_symmetry.space_group_name_H-M   'P 1'
#
loop_
_entity.id
_entity.type
_entity.pdbx_description
1 polymer ?
#
loop_
_entity_poly.entity_id
_entity_poly.type
_entity_poly.pdbx_seq_one_letter_code
_entity_poly.pdbx_strand_id
1 'polypeptide(L)' 'MYTLRIFKKVNEIDRLQIYLGDTYQVKGPEKGDEEKGIKLRVYGNWDSTTKEGIAIYKEDNAFIMTSLGGTFETLNRHQK' A
#
# COMPACT_ATOMS: atom_id res chain seq x y z
N MET A 1 -1.24 -5.66 15.62
CA MET A 1 -1.51 -4.47 14.79
C MET A 1 -0.61 -4.56 13.58
N TYR A 2 -1.15 -4.39 12.36
CA TYR A 2 -0.35 -4.45 11.15
C TYR A 2 -0.04 -3.06 10.62
N THR A 3 0.98 -2.93 9.80
CA THR A 3 1.36 -1.65 9.19
C THR A 3 1.71 -1.88 7.74
N LEU A 4 1.06 -1.16 6.83
CA LEU A 4 1.45 -1.13 5.43
C LEU A 4 2.58 -0.11 5.27
N ARG A 5 3.68 -0.55 4.64
CA ARG A 5 4.76 0.32 4.21
C ARG A 5 4.89 0.29 2.70
N ILE A 6 4.87 1.47 2.08
CA ILE A 6 5.05 1.65 0.64
C ILE A 6 6.34 2.45 0.43
N PHE A 7 7.20 1.96 -0.45
CA PHE A 7 8.44 2.59 -0.86
C PHE A 7 8.38 2.84 -2.36
N LYS A 8 8.31 4.12 -2.76
CA LYS A 8 8.15 4.53 -4.16
C LYS A 8 9.36 4.24 -5.04
N LYS A 9 10.56 4.24 -4.46
CA LYS A 9 11.80 3.79 -5.10
C LYS A 9 12.68 3.10 -4.07
N VAL A 10 13.51 2.15 -4.54
CA VAL A 10 14.45 1.38 -3.70
C VAL A 10 15.42 2.29 -2.93
N ASN A 11 15.64 3.52 -3.39
CA ASN A 11 16.62 4.46 -2.84
C ASN A 11 16.04 5.80 -2.35
N GLU A 12 14.71 6.00 -2.34
CA GLU A 12 14.11 7.23 -1.80
C GLU A 12 13.54 7.01 -0.39
N ILE A 13 13.75 7.98 0.49
CA ILE A 13 13.31 7.96 1.91
C ILE A 13 11.80 8.29 2.03
N ASP A 14 11.08 8.46 0.92
CA ASP A 14 9.63 8.66 0.91
C ASP A 14 8.89 7.36 1.21
N ARG A 15 8.84 7.06 2.52
CA ARG A 15 8.15 5.92 3.12
C ARG A 15 6.75 6.36 3.54
N LEU A 16 5.73 5.88 2.85
CA LEU A 16 4.36 5.97 3.37
C LEU A 16 4.14 4.80 4.34
N GLN A 17 3.80 5.12 5.60
CA GLN A 17 3.51 4.13 6.63
C GLN A 17 2.05 4.30 7.10
N ILE A 18 1.23 3.29 6.91
CA ILE A 18 -0.19 3.29 7.28
C ILE A 18 -0.42 2.20 8.31
N TYR A 19 -0.99 2.55 9.46
CA TYR A 19 -1.35 1.56 10.48
C TYR A 19 -2.64 0.86 10.08
N LEU A 20 -2.53 -0.40 9.65
CA LEU A 20 -3.64 -1.28 9.35
C LEU A 20 -4.22 -1.79 10.68
N GLY A 21 -5.06 -0.99 11.33
CA GLY A 21 -6.04 -1.45 12.32
C GLY A 21 -7.32 -1.97 11.65
N ASP A 22 -8.38 -2.21 12.42
CA ASP A 22 -9.70 -2.69 11.92
C ASP A 22 -10.37 -1.77 10.89
N THR A 23 -9.81 -0.58 10.64
CA THR A 23 -10.40 0.50 9.86
C THR A 23 -9.85 0.65 8.44
N TYR A 24 -8.88 -0.17 8.01
CA TYR A 24 -8.30 -0.08 6.67
C TYR A 24 -8.59 -1.34 5.86
N GLN A 25 -9.11 -1.16 4.64
CA GLN A 25 -9.40 -2.22 3.68
C GLN A 25 -8.45 -2.13 2.49
N VAL A 26 -7.78 -3.23 2.17
CA VAL A 26 -6.99 -3.38 0.94
C VAL A 26 -7.87 -4.05 -0.10
N LYS A 27 -8.01 -3.43 -1.28
CA LYS A 27 -8.77 -3.98 -2.41
C LYS A 27 -7.88 -4.09 -3.65
N GLY A 28 -8.31 -4.96 -4.57
CA GLY A 28 -7.75 -5.04 -5.92
C GLY A 28 -7.94 -3.75 -6.72
N PRO A 29 -7.37 -3.69 -7.94
CA PRO A 29 -7.49 -2.53 -8.80
C PRO A 29 -8.95 -2.34 -9.27
N GLU A 30 -9.38 -1.09 -9.39
CA GLU A 30 -10.68 -0.71 -9.96
C GLU A 30 -10.58 -0.47 -11.49
N LYS A 31 -11.71 -0.16 -12.13
CA LYS A 31 -11.75 0.04 -13.59
C LYS A 31 -10.87 1.24 -14.00
N GLY A 32 -9.86 0.99 -14.84
CA GLY A 32 -8.91 1.99 -15.31
C GLY A 32 -7.65 2.13 -14.44
N ASP A 33 -7.56 1.42 -13.33
CA ASP A 33 -6.36 1.40 -12.48
C ASP A 33 -5.21 0.63 -13.12
N GLU A 34 -5.51 -0.46 -13.80
CA GLU A 34 -4.49 -1.27 -14.47
C GLU A 34 -3.75 -0.48 -15.56
N GLU A 35 -4.47 0.38 -16.30
CA GLU A 35 -3.91 1.28 -17.32
C GLU A 35 -2.98 2.33 -16.71
N LYS A 36 -3.26 2.73 -15.45
CA LYS A 36 -2.43 3.66 -14.67
C LYS A 36 -1.30 2.97 -13.91
N GLY A 37 -1.15 1.65 -14.07
CA GLY A 37 -0.14 0.87 -13.37
C GLY A 37 -0.43 0.64 -11.88
N ILE A 38 -1.66 0.88 -11.43
CA ILE A 38 -2.09 0.64 -10.04
C ILE A 38 -2.43 -0.84 -9.87
N LYS A 39 -1.92 -1.46 -8.80
CA LYS A 39 -2.17 -2.88 -8.48
C LYS A 39 -3.15 -3.05 -7.34
N LEU A 40 -3.09 -2.19 -6.33
CA LEU A 40 -3.91 -2.28 -5.13
C LEU A 40 -4.32 -0.89 -4.67
N ARG A 41 -5.46 -0.81 -3.99
CA ARG A 41 -5.92 0.40 -3.31
C ARG A 41 -6.16 0.14 -1.85
N VAL A 42 -5.83 1.12 -1.02
CA VAL A 42 -6.01 1.07 0.43
C VAL A 42 -6.99 2.15 0.83
N TYR A 43 -8.12 1.73 1.37
CA TYR A 43 -9.17 2.61 1.86
C TYR A 43 -9.13 2.62 3.37
N GLY A 44 -9.32 3.77 3.99
CA GLY A 44 -9.51 3.84 5.43
C GLY A 44 -9.94 5.21 5.90
N ASN A 45 -10.18 5.30 7.20
CA ASN A 45 -10.80 6.47 7.83
C ASN A 45 -9.92 7.73 7.86
N TRP A 46 -8.66 7.63 7.41
CA TRP A 46 -7.74 8.77 7.27
C TRP A 46 -8.21 9.75 6.18
N ASP A 47 -8.94 9.29 5.17
CA ASP A 47 -9.33 10.11 4.04
C ASP A 47 -10.84 10.10 3.81
N SER A 48 -11.57 10.80 4.68
CA SER A 48 -12.97 11.13 4.41
C SER A 48 -13.15 12.09 3.22
N THR A 49 -12.03 12.58 2.64
CA THR A 49 -12.00 13.55 1.54
C THR A 49 -11.74 12.92 0.17
N THR A 50 -10.91 11.88 0.05
CA THR A 50 -10.72 11.14 -1.21
C THR A 50 -11.40 9.78 -1.17
N LYS A 51 -12.52 9.67 -1.89
CA LYS A 51 -13.20 8.38 -2.14
C LYS A 51 -12.34 7.37 -2.90
N GLU A 52 -11.22 7.82 -3.46
CA GLU A 52 -10.37 7.02 -4.34
C GLU A 52 -9.39 6.13 -3.56
N GLY A 53 -9.11 6.40 -2.29
CA GLY A 53 -8.15 5.65 -1.50
C GLY A 53 -6.70 5.80 -1.98
N ILE A 54 -5.75 5.21 -1.25
CA ILE A 54 -4.33 5.30 -1.54
C ILE A 54 -3.96 4.24 -2.59
N ALA A 55 -3.46 4.69 -3.74
CA ALA A 55 -2.99 3.82 -4.82
C ALA A 55 -1.60 3.25 -4.51
N ILE A 56 -1.45 1.94 -4.71
CA ILE A 56 -0.17 1.22 -4.71
C ILE A 56 0.12 0.81 -6.15
N TYR A 57 1.20 1.36 -6.70
CA TYR A 57 1.61 1.10 -8.08
C TYR A 57 2.39 -0.21 -8.17
N LYS A 58 2.37 -0.83 -9.36
CA LYS A 58 3.14 -2.05 -9.65
C LYS A 58 4.65 -1.86 -9.41
N GLU A 59 5.13 -0.63 -9.57
CA GLU A 59 6.53 -0.26 -9.36
C GLU A 59 6.90 0.02 -7.89
N ASP A 60 5.90 0.19 -7.01
CA ASP A 60 6.15 0.41 -5.60
C ASP A 60 6.54 -0.88 -4.90
N ASN A 61 7.46 -0.81 -3.94
CA ASN A 61 7.67 -1.91 -3.00
C ASN A 61 6.70 -1.74 -1.84
N ALA A 62 5.76 -2.67 -1.69
CA ALA A 62 4.70 -2.59 -0.70
C ALA A 62 4.69 -3.83 0.21
N PHE A 63 4.72 -3.60 1.52
CA PHE A 63 4.84 -4.65 2.53
C PHE A 63 3.82 -4.44 3.65
N ILE A 64 3.14 -5.51 4.05
CA ILE A 64 2.42 -5.57 5.31
C ILE A 64 3.42 -6.05 6.36
N MET A 65 3.56 -5.27 7.43
CA MET A 65 4.49 -5.54 8.53
C MET A 65 3.73 -5.77 9.83
N THR A 66 4.26 -6.62 10.68
CA THR A 66 3.76 -6.81 12.05
C THR A 66 4.17 -5.63 12.93
N SER A 67 3.52 -5.49 14.09
CA SER A 67 3.90 -4.50 15.11
C SER A 67 5.35 -4.65 15.63
N LEU A 68 6.00 -5.78 15.37
CA LEU A 68 7.41 -6.03 15.72
C LEU A 68 8.38 -5.66 14.59
N GLY A 69 7.90 -5.10 13.48
CA GLY A 69 8.74 -4.67 12.37
C GLY A 69 9.21 -5.81 11.46
N GLY A 70 8.65 -7.01 11.57
CA GLY A 70 8.85 -8.09 10.59
C GLY A 70 7.88 -7.95 9.41
N THR A 71 8.32 -8.32 8.20
CA THR A 71 7.41 -8.43 7.04
C THR A 71 6.48 -9.62 7.25
N PHE A 72 5.18 -9.35 7.32
CA PHE A 72 4.13 -10.36 7.36
C PHE A 72 3.79 -10.84 5.95
N GLU A 73 3.59 -9.91 5.02
CA GLU A 73 3.25 -10.20 3.62
C GLU A 73 3.89 -9.18 2.68
N THR A 74 4.31 -9.64 1.50
CA THR A 74 4.83 -8.76 0.44
C THR A 74 3.78 -8.60 -0.65
N LEU A 75 3.23 -7.39 -0.78
CA LEU A 75 2.18 -7.07 -1.74
C LEU A 75 2.74 -6.79 -3.13
N ASN A 76 3.91 -6.15 -3.18
CA ASN A 76 4.71 -5.96 -4.38
C ASN A 76 6.18 -6.16 -4.07
N ARG A 77 6.82 -7.01 -4.87
CA ARG A 77 8.26 -7.19 -4.87
C ARG A 77 8.73 -6.97 -6.29
N HIS A 78 9.63 -6.02 -6.49
CA HIS A 78 10.43 -6.05 -7.71
C HIS A 78 11.23 -7.36 -7.70
N GLN A 79 10.98 -8.22 -8.69
CA GLN A 79 11.93 -9.27 -9.01
C GLN A 79 13.18 -8.56 -9.52
N LYS A 80 14.31 -8.80 -8.83
CA LYS A 80 15.62 -8.37 -9.28
C LYS A 80 15.94 -8.97 -10.64
#